data_AF-A0A8J6PWX4-F1
#
_entry.id   AF-A0A8J6PWX4-F1
#
_cell.length_a   1.000
_cell.length_b   1.000
_cell.length_c   1.000
_cell.angle_alpha   90.00
_cell.angle_beta   90.00
_cell.angle_gamma   90.00
#
_symmetry.space_group_name_H-M   'P 1'
#
loop_
_entity.id
_entity.type
_entity.pdbx_description
1 polymer ?
#
loop_
_entity_poly.entity_id
_entity_poly.type
_entity_poly.pdbx_seq_one_letter_code
_entity_poly.pdbx_strand_id
1 'polypeptide(L)'
;GTWSTYRVDRMELRMPTRRRFDPQPVPGGDFTAFAMRTIAASGWNVHARLRIDASAEDVIARINPAVGAVEPIDDDHCVLVTGADSLDTVAVYIGMLMMDFTVESPAELIPRLQLISERYRQAVAGST
;
A
#
# COMPACT_ATOMS: atom_id res chain seq x y z
N GLY A 1 -14.68 -23.99 -2.48
CA GLY A 1 -13.39 -23.29 -2.65
C GLY A 1 -13.47 -21.96 -1.92
N THR A 2 -12.44 -21.14 -1.99
CA THR A 2 -12.50 -19.73 -1.60
C THR A 2 -12.13 -18.89 -2.82
N TRP A 3 -12.79 -17.75 -2.99
CA TRP A 3 -12.51 -16.84 -4.10
C TRP A 3 -11.30 -15.97 -3.79
N SER A 4 -10.40 -15.83 -4.77
CA SER A 4 -9.20 -14.99 -4.71
C SER A 4 -8.93 -14.37 -6.09
N THR A 5 -8.24 -13.22 -6.12
CA THR A 5 -7.81 -12.59 -7.36
C THR A 5 -6.34 -12.89 -7.62
N TYR A 6 -6.00 -13.24 -8.86
CA TYR A 6 -4.64 -13.57 -9.27
C TYR A 6 -4.21 -12.74 -10.49
N ARG A 7 -2.95 -12.32 -10.50
CA ARG A 7 -2.33 -11.63 -11.63
C ARG A 7 -1.84 -12.62 -12.67
N VAL A 8 -2.26 -12.43 -13.93
CA VAL A 8 -1.94 -13.32 -15.05
C VAL A 8 -0.44 -13.38 -15.32
N ASP A 9 0.27 -12.24 -15.23
CA ASP A 9 1.71 -12.13 -15.46
C ASP A 9 2.56 -12.86 -14.40
N ARG A 10 1.96 -13.27 -13.28
CA ARG A 10 2.63 -14.02 -12.19
C ARG A 10 2.25 -15.51 -12.17
N MET A 11 1.46 -15.99 -13.14
CA MET A 11 1.05 -17.39 -13.20
C MET A 11 2.05 -18.24 -13.98
N GLU A 12 2.53 -19.31 -13.36
CA GLU A 12 3.18 -20.42 -14.07
C GLU A 12 2.12 -21.42 -14.52
N LEU A 13 1.90 -21.52 -15.82
CA LEU A 13 0.86 -22.40 -16.39
C LEU A 13 1.30 -23.87 -16.30
N ARG A 14 0.39 -24.73 -15.84
CA ARG A 14 0.59 -26.18 -15.79
C ARG A 14 -0.30 -26.89 -16.80
N MET A 15 0.06 -28.12 -17.15
CA MET A 15 -0.71 -28.94 -18.09
C MET A 15 -2.15 -29.18 -17.60
N PRO A 16 -3.16 -29.16 -18.49
CA PRO A 16 -4.56 -29.34 -18.11
C PRO A 16 -4.79 -30.70 -17.42
N THR A 17 -5.40 -30.68 -16.23
CA THR A 17 -5.59 -31.89 -15.41
C THR A 17 -6.85 -32.70 -15.77
N ARG A 18 -7.70 -32.21 -16.70
CA ARG A 18 -8.99 -32.80 -17.13
C ARG A 18 -9.96 -33.17 -16.00
N ARG A 19 -9.76 -32.65 -14.79
CA ARG A 19 -10.66 -32.86 -13.66
C ARG A 19 -11.91 -32.02 -13.86
N ARG A 20 -13.07 -32.55 -13.45
CA ARG A 20 -14.32 -31.77 -13.40
C ARG A 20 -14.18 -30.71 -12.32
N PHE A 21 -14.59 -29.49 -12.65
CA PHE A 21 -14.63 -28.35 -11.74
C PHE A 21 -16.07 -27.88 -11.65
N ASP A 22 -16.58 -27.74 -10.43
CA ASP A 22 -17.89 -27.14 -10.17
C ASP A 22 -17.65 -25.70 -9.66
N PRO A 23 -17.93 -24.67 -10.48
CA PRO A 23 -17.64 -23.29 -10.13
C PRO A 23 -18.54 -22.81 -8.99
N GLN A 24 -17.91 -22.38 -7.89
CA GLN A 24 -18.63 -21.71 -6.81
C GLN A 24 -18.99 -20.28 -7.26
N PRO A 25 -20.23 -19.79 -7.04
CA PRO A 25 -20.60 -18.43 -7.41
C PRO A 25 -19.77 -17.38 -6.66
N VAL A 26 -19.48 -16.26 -7.31
CA VAL A 26 -18.73 -15.15 -6.71
C VAL A 26 -19.56 -14.47 -5.60
N PRO A 27 -18.98 -14.15 -4.43
CA PRO A 27 -19.68 -13.43 -3.38
C PRO A 27 -20.23 -12.09 -3.90
N GLY A 28 -21.55 -11.93 -3.85
CA GLY A 28 -22.24 -10.74 -4.35
C GLY A 28 -22.50 -10.71 -5.86
N GLY A 29 -22.19 -11.77 -6.61
CA GLY A 29 -22.59 -11.95 -8.02
C GLY A 29 -21.87 -11.07 -9.07
N ASP A 30 -21.17 -10.02 -8.64
CA ASP A 30 -20.43 -9.10 -9.51
C ASP A 30 -18.93 -9.39 -9.48
N PHE A 31 -18.41 -9.95 -10.57
CA PHE A 31 -16.99 -10.26 -10.74
C PHE A 31 -16.10 -9.02 -10.71
N THR A 32 -16.54 -7.92 -11.31
CA THR A 32 -15.75 -6.68 -11.38
C THR A 32 -15.69 -6.03 -10.01
N ALA A 33 -16.82 -5.91 -9.31
CA ALA A 33 -16.83 -5.33 -7.97
C ALA A 33 -16.10 -6.22 -6.95
N PHE A 34 -16.19 -7.54 -7.08
CA PHE A 34 -15.40 -8.47 -6.27
C PHE A 34 -13.90 -8.29 -6.55
N ALA A 35 -13.49 -8.31 -7.83
CA ALA A 35 -12.10 -8.11 -8.21
C ALA A 35 -11.57 -6.76 -7.74
N MET A 36 -12.31 -5.65 -7.89
CA MET A 36 -11.87 -4.34 -7.42
C MET A 36 -11.70 -4.29 -5.89
N ARG A 37 -12.64 -4.87 -5.12
CA ARG A 37 -12.52 -4.98 -3.66
C ARG A 37 -11.36 -5.86 -3.24
N THR A 38 -11.19 -7.01 -3.88
CA THR A 38 -10.10 -7.93 -3.58
C THR A 38 -8.77 -7.35 -4.02
N ILE A 39 -8.65 -6.68 -5.17
CA ILE A 39 -7.43 -5.99 -5.62
C ILE A 39 -7.09 -4.83 -4.69
N ALA A 40 -8.07 -4.06 -4.21
CA ALA A 40 -7.83 -3.05 -3.20
C ALA A 40 -7.32 -3.68 -1.87
N ALA A 41 -7.85 -4.84 -1.48
CA ALA A 41 -7.48 -5.54 -0.24
C ALA A 41 -6.24 -6.46 -0.35
N SER A 42 -5.89 -6.93 -1.55
CA SER A 42 -4.86 -7.94 -1.83
C SER A 42 -3.79 -7.46 -2.81
N GLY A 43 -3.89 -6.24 -3.32
CA GLY A 43 -3.01 -5.67 -4.34
C GLY A 43 -1.69 -5.15 -3.79
N TRP A 44 -1.53 -5.10 -2.47
CA TRP A 44 -0.31 -4.60 -1.84
C TRP A 44 0.49 -5.75 -1.25
N ASN A 45 1.68 -5.98 -1.81
CA ASN A 45 2.61 -7.00 -1.29
C ASN A 45 3.13 -6.61 0.11
N VAL A 46 3.14 -5.30 0.43
CA VAL A 46 3.60 -4.77 1.71
C VAL A 46 2.61 -3.75 2.25
N HIS A 47 2.45 -3.73 3.57
CA HIS A 47 1.64 -2.77 4.30
C HIS A 47 2.53 -2.04 5.30
N ALA A 48 2.29 -0.74 5.47
CA ALA A 48 2.96 0.11 6.43
C ALA A 48 1.93 0.91 7.25
N ARG A 49 2.24 1.03 8.54
CA ARG A 49 1.52 1.85 9.50
C ARG A 49 2.44 2.97 9.96
N LEU A 50 2.02 4.20 9.71
CA LEU A 50 2.80 5.39 10.00
C LEU A 50 1.96 6.37 10.80
N ARG A 51 2.52 6.89 11.89
CA ARG A 51 1.94 8.01 12.62
C ARG A 51 2.36 9.30 11.93
N ILE A 52 1.40 10.09 11.48
CA ILE A 52 1.62 11.37 10.82
C ILE A 52 1.38 12.48 11.84
N ASP A 53 2.27 13.47 11.86
CA ASP A 53 2.14 14.71 12.62
C ASP A 53 1.33 15.73 11.79
N ALA A 54 0.08 15.34 11.52
CA ALA A 54 -0.94 16.15 10.86
C ALA A 54 -2.34 15.61 11.17
N SER A 55 -3.34 16.49 11.10
CA SER A 55 -4.75 16.12 11.23
C SER A 55 -5.15 15.07 10.18
N ALA A 56 -6.13 14.22 10.51
CA ALA A 56 -6.64 13.24 9.56
C ALA A 56 -7.22 13.90 8.30
N GLU A 57 -7.83 15.09 8.42
CA GLU A 57 -8.40 15.84 7.31
C GLU A 57 -7.32 16.31 6.33
N ASP A 58 -6.19 16.84 6.84
CA ASP A 58 -5.07 17.29 6.01
C ASP A 58 -4.39 16.14 5.26
N VAL A 59 -4.28 14.97 5.90
CA VAL A 59 -3.73 13.77 5.25
C VAL A 59 -4.68 13.26 4.18
N ILE A 60 -6.00 13.17 4.48
CA ILE A 60 -7.03 12.75 3.52
C ILE A 60 -7.07 13.67 2.30
N ALA A 61 -6.88 14.98 2.49
CA ALA A 61 -6.84 15.94 1.39
C ALA A 61 -5.66 15.74 0.42
N ARG A 62 -4.59 15.07 0.88
CA ARG A 62 -3.36 14.81 0.10
C ARG A 62 -3.25 13.40 -0.46
N ILE A 63 -3.97 12.44 0.10
CA ILE A 63 -3.96 11.05 -0.39
C ILE A 63 -5.15 10.78 -1.29
N ASN A 64 -4.96 9.89 -2.27
CA ASN A 64 -6.11 9.29 -2.95
C ASN A 64 -6.74 8.25 -1.98
N PRO A 65 -8.07 8.25 -1.76
CA PRO A 65 -8.72 7.27 -0.90
C PRO A 65 -8.44 5.81 -1.27
N ALA A 66 -8.03 5.55 -2.51
CA ALA A 66 -7.65 4.22 -2.98
C ALA A 66 -6.25 3.75 -2.52
N VAL A 67 -5.41 4.62 -1.93
CA VAL A 67 -4.01 4.30 -1.54
C VAL A 67 -3.77 4.18 -0.02
N GLY A 68 -4.79 4.39 0.83
CA GLY A 68 -4.63 4.14 2.26
C GLY A 68 -5.87 4.45 3.08
N ALA A 69 -5.90 3.91 4.30
CA ALA A 69 -6.85 4.24 5.34
C ALA A 69 -6.20 5.17 6.37
N VAL A 70 -6.92 6.19 6.82
CA VAL A 70 -6.46 7.14 7.84
C VAL A 70 -7.33 6.99 9.08
N GLU A 71 -6.68 6.77 10.22
CA GLU A 71 -7.31 6.66 11.55
C GLU A 71 -6.94 7.91 12.36
N PRO A 72 -7.89 8.78 12.76
CA PRO A 72 -7.58 9.92 13.60
C PRO A 72 -7.13 9.46 15.00
N ILE A 73 -6.10 10.11 15.55
CA ILE A 73 -5.69 9.97 16.96
C ILE A 73 -6.22 11.16 17.77
N ASP A 74 -5.88 12.37 17.32
CA ASP A 74 -6.30 13.65 17.89
C ASP A 74 -6.36 14.73 16.79
N ASP A 75 -6.51 15.99 17.18
CA ASP A 75 -6.68 17.12 16.25
C ASP A 75 -5.46 17.35 15.35
N ASP A 76 -4.27 16.97 15.81
CA ASP A 76 -2.99 17.24 15.12
C ASP A 76 -2.26 15.95 14.70
N HIS A 77 -2.74 14.77 15.09
CA HIS A 77 -2.10 13.49 14.78
C HIS A 77 -3.08 12.46 14.22
N CYS A 78 -2.60 11.66 13.27
CA CYS A 78 -3.33 10.53 12.74
C CYS A 78 -2.41 9.35 12.42
N VAL A 79 -3.01 8.18 12.20
CA VAL A 79 -2.31 7.01 11.67
C VAL A 79 -2.73 6.78 10.24
N LEU A 80 -1.75 6.73 9.35
CA LEU A 80 -1.91 6.30 7.97
C LEU A 80 -1.53 4.82 7.86
N VAL A 81 -2.49 4.00 7.45
CA VAL A 81 -2.27 2.62 7.01
C VAL A 81 -2.31 2.60 5.50
N THR A 82 -1.16 2.34 4.88
CA THR A 82 -0.99 2.32 3.43
C THR A 82 -0.25 1.06 3.01
N GLY A 83 -0.32 0.70 1.74
CA GLY A 83 0.46 -0.39 1.19
C GLY A 83 0.77 -0.16 -0.26
N ALA A 84 1.72 -0.94 -0.76
CA ALA A 84 2.17 -0.85 -2.13
C ALA A 84 2.76 -2.20 -2.59
N ASP A 85 3.26 -2.21 -3.83
CA ASP A 85 3.99 -3.35 -4.40
C ASP A 85 5.35 -3.59 -3.72
N SER A 86 5.96 -2.56 -3.11
CA SER A 86 7.25 -2.64 -2.41
C SER A 86 7.40 -1.56 -1.33
N LEU A 87 8.33 -1.76 -0.39
CA LEU A 87 8.63 -0.78 0.67
C LEU A 87 9.26 0.50 0.10
N ASP A 88 9.97 0.42 -1.01
CA ASP A 88 10.53 1.59 -1.69
C ASP A 88 9.42 2.50 -2.24
N THR A 89 8.36 1.90 -2.79
CA THR A 89 7.18 2.64 -3.26
C THR A 89 6.47 3.34 -2.11
N VAL A 90 6.32 2.66 -0.96
CA VAL A 90 5.78 3.30 0.26
C VAL A 90 6.64 4.48 0.69
N ALA A 91 7.97 4.31 0.72
CA ALA A 91 8.92 5.33 1.13
C ALA A 91 8.87 6.59 0.24
N VAL A 92 8.67 6.43 -1.06
CA VAL A 92 8.51 7.56 -1.98
C VAL A 92 7.16 8.25 -1.78
N TYR A 93 6.06 7.50 -1.70
CA TYR A 93 4.73 8.09 -1.53
C TYR A 93 4.57 8.84 -0.22
N ILE A 94 5.10 8.30 0.89
CA ILE A 94 5.05 9.02 2.16
C ILE A 94 5.86 10.33 2.10
N GLY A 95 7.01 10.33 1.42
CA GLY A 95 7.79 11.54 1.20
C GLY A 95 7.03 12.63 0.42
N MET A 96 6.13 12.25 -0.49
CA MET A 96 5.31 13.20 -1.24
C MET A 96 4.25 13.91 -0.39
N LEU A 97 3.91 13.39 0.80
CA LEU A 97 2.98 14.08 1.70
C LEU A 97 3.56 15.37 2.28
N MET A 98 4.90 15.50 2.32
CA MET A 98 5.60 16.65 2.88
C MET A 98 5.18 16.96 4.32
N MET A 99 4.92 15.91 5.10
CA MET A 99 4.51 15.95 6.50
C MET A 99 5.48 15.14 7.33
N ASP A 100 5.66 15.52 8.60
CA ASP A 100 6.47 14.75 9.53
C ASP A 100 5.74 13.46 9.92
N PHE A 101 6.49 12.36 10.04
CA PHE A 101 5.91 11.07 10.35
C PHE A 101 6.87 10.16 11.12
N THR A 102 6.31 9.17 11.80
CA THR A 102 7.03 8.08 12.47
C THR A 102 6.58 6.74 11.90
N VAL A 103 7.53 5.88 11.58
CA VAL A 103 7.23 4.48 11.17
C VAL A 103 6.88 3.67 12.41
N GLU A 104 5.66 3.13 12.47
CA GLU A 104 5.28 2.14 13.50
C GLU A 104 5.55 0.72 13.01
N SER A 105 5.25 0.44 11.73
CA SER A 105 5.60 -0.81 11.07
C SER A 105 5.54 -0.67 9.54
N PRO A 106 6.26 -1.52 8.78
CA PRO A 106 7.24 -2.50 9.23
C PRO A 106 8.59 -1.82 9.49
N ALA A 107 9.39 -2.36 10.43
CA ALA A 107 10.69 -1.78 10.78
C ALA A 107 11.67 -1.77 9.59
N GLU A 108 11.46 -2.68 8.65
CA GLU A 108 12.18 -2.79 7.38
C GLU A 108 12.01 -1.55 6.50
N LEU A 109 11.02 -0.68 6.75
CA LEU A 109 10.89 0.60 6.04
C LEU A 109 11.98 1.60 6.46
N ILE A 110 12.47 1.54 7.70
CA ILE A 110 13.43 2.50 8.27
C ILE A 110 14.73 2.56 7.45
N PRO A 111 15.39 1.43 7.09
CA PRO A 111 16.58 1.48 6.24
C PRO A 111 16.36 2.13 4.86
N ARG A 112 15.16 2.03 4.28
CA ARG A 112 14.85 2.65 2.98
C ARG A 112 14.75 4.16 3.13
N LEU A 113 14.09 4.63 4.19
CA LEU A 113 13.98 6.04 4.50
C LEU A 113 15.35 6.67 4.81
N GLN A 114 16.21 5.97 5.55
CA GLN A 114 17.59 6.40 5.79
C GLN A 114 18.37 6.57 4.49
N LEU A 115 18.24 5.62 3.55
CA LEU A 115 18.90 5.71 2.24
C LEU A 115 18.41 6.92 1.43
N ILE A 116 17.09 7.17 1.40
CA ILE A 116 16.51 8.32 0.68
C ILE A 116 16.96 9.63 1.32
N SER A 117 16.87 9.73 2.65
CA SER A 117 17.31 10.89 3.42
C SER A 117 18.78 11.21 3.14
N GLU A 118 19.64 10.20 3.13
CA GLU A 118 21.06 10.36 2.84
C GLU A 118 21.28 10.85 1.40
N ARG A 119 20.58 10.28 0.42
CA ARG A 119 20.67 10.73 -0.98
C ARG A 119 20.26 12.19 -1.14
N TYR A 120 19.18 12.63 -0.52
CA TYR A 120 18.73 14.02 -0.59
C TYR A 120 19.71 14.96 0.10
N ARG A 121 20.22 14.57 1.28
CA ARG A 121 21.25 15.34 2.00
C ARG A 121 22.50 15.55 1.15
N GLN A 122 22.99 14.49 0.50
CA GLN A 122 24.16 14.55 -0.39
C GLN A 122 23.87 15.37 -1.66
N ALA A 123 22.68 15.23 -2.24
CA ALA A 123 22.28 16.02 -3.40
C ALA A 123 22.26 17.52 -3.09
N VAL A 124 21.73 17.92 -1.92
CA VAL A 124 21.75 19.32 -1.46
C VAL A 124 23.18 19.80 -1.27
N ALA A 125 24.05 19.00 -0.63
CA ALA A 125 25.45 19.37 -0.41
C ALA A 125 26.26 19.52 -1.71
N GLY A 126 25.88 18.77 -2.76
CA GLY A 126 26.54 18.81 -4.08
C GLY A 126 25.90 19.76 -5.09
N SER A 127 24.78 20.39 -4.76
CA SER A 127 24.09 21.34 -5.65
C SER A 127 24.53 22.77 -5.34
N THR A 128 24.94 23.51 -6.38
CA THR A 128 25.44 24.89 -6.29
C THR A 128 24.32 25.92 -6.45
#